data_AF-A0A353RCH2-F1
#
_entry.id   AF-A0A353RCH2-F1
#
_cell.length_a   1.000
_cell.length_b   1.000
_cell.length_c   1.000
_cell.angle_alpha   90.00
_cell.angle_beta   90.00
_cell.angle_gamma   90.00
#
_symmetry.space_group_name_H-M   'P 1'
#
loop_
_entity.id
_entity.type
_entity.pdbx_description
1 polymer ?
#
loop_
_entity_poly.entity_id
_entity_poly.type
_entity_poly.pdbx_seq_one_letter_code
_entity_poly.pdbx_strand_id
1 'polypeptide(L)'
;MQGGKKQKRHRLDKTCPKLYGIIAQNKSVKPTGGGAVTRLENLQGGGELRYYRKALLSGLILSLLFFLPFILFDNGYFLFYGDYNVQQVPFYQMCHDAVRSGNWGWSPTTDLGANFIGSYTFYLLGSPFFWLTIPFPSWMVPHLMGPLLILKFGCATLTSYIWLRRYVRHPDYAIVGALLYAFSGFSIYNIFFNHFHEAIVFFPLLLWSLDEYMYHRRRVVFAVMVFVCCTVNYYFFAGQVVFLLLYWIIRMLSGSWDISLRDFLLM
;
A
#
# COMPACT_ATOMS: atom_id res chain seq x y z
N MET A 1 -10.79 -50.22 47.95
CA MET A 1 -10.43 -50.55 46.56
C MET A 1 -10.83 -49.39 45.65
N GLN A 2 -9.83 -48.82 44.96
CA GLN A 2 -9.86 -48.07 43.68
C GLN A 2 -10.95 -46.99 43.45
N GLY A 3 -10.66 -45.76 43.07
CA GLY A 3 -9.42 -45.13 42.63
C GLY A 3 -9.75 -43.69 42.19
N GLY A 4 -9.01 -42.73 42.74
CA GLY A 4 -9.17 -41.30 42.42
C GLY A 4 -8.65 -40.97 41.02
N LYS A 5 -9.50 -40.40 40.18
CA LYS A 5 -9.06 -39.76 38.92
C LYS A 5 -8.65 -38.31 39.21
N LYS A 6 -7.35 -38.12 39.43
CA LYS A 6 -6.65 -36.82 39.35
C LYS A 6 -6.85 -36.25 37.94
N GLN A 7 -7.65 -35.20 37.82
CA GLN A 7 -7.74 -34.40 36.60
C GLN A 7 -6.43 -33.61 36.45
N LYS A 8 -5.57 -34.04 35.52
CA LYS A 8 -4.31 -33.39 35.18
C LYS A 8 -4.59 -31.94 34.74
N ARG A 9 -4.23 -30.97 35.59
CA ARG A 9 -4.03 -29.57 35.20
C ARG A 9 -2.87 -29.54 34.20
N HIS A 10 -3.17 -29.37 32.91
CA HIS A 10 -2.16 -28.96 31.96
C HIS A 10 -1.74 -27.53 32.29
N ARG A 11 -0.48 -27.41 32.68
CA ARG A 11 0.25 -26.19 33.00
C ARG A 11 0.32 -25.36 31.70
N LEU A 12 -0.54 -24.36 31.57
CA LEU A 12 -0.42 -23.32 30.54
C LEU A 12 0.90 -22.59 30.79
N ASP A 13 1.85 -22.80 29.89
CA ASP A 13 3.08 -22.02 29.82
C ASP A 13 2.71 -20.55 29.57
N LYS A 14 3.19 -19.67 30.45
CA LYS A 14 2.82 -18.25 30.54
C LYS A 14 3.86 -17.38 29.84
N THR A 15 4.23 -17.72 28.61
CA THR A 15 5.28 -17.03 27.85
C THR A 15 4.79 -16.55 26.49
N CYS A 16 3.61 -15.92 26.44
CA CYS A 16 3.30 -14.92 25.42
C CYS A 16 2.06 -14.09 25.82
N PRO A 17 2.20 -12.85 26.33
CA PRO A 17 1.05 -12.04 26.67
C PRO A 17 0.38 -11.52 25.38
N LYS A 18 -0.75 -12.15 25.02
CA LYS A 18 -1.93 -11.58 24.35
C LYS A 18 -1.70 -10.28 23.56
N LEU A 19 -1.31 -10.40 22.29
CA LEU A 19 -1.48 -9.33 21.29
C LEU A 19 -2.96 -9.14 20.86
N TYR A 20 -3.84 -10.07 21.25
CA TYR A 20 -5.26 -10.09 20.89
C TYR A 20 -6.20 -9.30 21.84
N GLY A 21 -5.66 -8.68 22.90
CA GLY A 21 -6.47 -8.03 23.93
C GLY A 21 -6.97 -6.61 23.60
N ILE A 22 -6.37 -5.92 22.62
CA ILE A 22 -6.55 -4.46 22.51
C ILE A 22 -7.75 -4.04 21.63
N ILE A 23 -8.26 -4.93 20.76
CA ILE A 23 -9.47 -4.64 19.97
C ILE A 23 -10.70 -5.42 20.49
N ALA A 24 -10.51 -6.54 21.20
CA ALA A 24 -11.60 -7.43 21.57
C ALA A 24 -12.15 -7.26 23.01
N GLN A 25 -11.49 -6.54 23.92
CA GLN A 25 -11.94 -6.44 25.33
C GLN A 25 -12.98 -5.36 25.64
N ASN A 26 -13.42 -4.54 24.66
CA ASN A 26 -14.31 -3.41 24.97
C ASN A 26 -15.81 -3.62 24.64
N LYS A 27 -16.27 -4.87 24.51
CA LYS A 27 -17.67 -5.17 24.13
C LYS A 27 -18.56 -5.81 25.21
N SER A 28 -18.15 -5.84 26.48
CA SER A 28 -18.98 -6.48 27.54
C SER A 28 -19.27 -5.61 28.75
N VAL A 29 -19.51 -4.30 28.56
CA VAL A 29 -20.19 -3.46 29.55
C VAL A 29 -21.41 -2.85 28.87
N LYS A 30 -22.63 -3.25 29.27
CA LYS A 30 -23.86 -2.55 28.87
C LYS A 30 -23.80 -1.15 29.51
N PRO A 31 -23.68 -0.05 28.73
CA PRO A 31 -23.68 1.29 29.30
C PRO A 31 -25.08 1.88 29.20
N THR A 32 -25.70 2.11 30.35
CA THR A 32 -26.75 3.12 30.50
C THR A 32 -26.11 4.49 30.30
N GLY A 33 -26.21 5.08 29.10
CA GLY A 33 -25.77 6.46 28.84
C GLY A 33 -25.23 6.70 27.43
N GLY A 34 -26.13 6.87 26.44
CA GLY A 34 -25.78 6.99 25.02
C GLY A 34 -24.97 8.23 24.60
N GLY A 35 -24.85 9.28 25.43
CA GLY A 35 -24.14 10.51 25.05
C GLY A 35 -22.63 10.51 25.27
N ALA A 36 -22.13 9.81 26.30
CA ALA A 36 -20.72 9.82 26.68
C ALA A 36 -19.87 8.84 25.87
N VAL A 37 -20.43 7.68 25.52
CA VAL A 37 -19.78 6.66 24.70
C VAL A 37 -19.50 7.18 23.28
N THR A 38 -20.49 7.82 22.67
CA THR A 38 -20.36 8.43 21.33
C THR A 38 -19.31 9.55 21.32
N ARG A 39 -19.18 10.32 22.41
CA ARG A 39 -18.14 11.37 22.52
C ARG A 39 -16.73 10.77 22.62
N LEU A 40 -16.56 9.68 23.37
CA LEU A 40 -15.27 9.00 23.52
C LEU A 40 -14.85 8.25 22.25
N GLU A 41 -15.78 7.59 21.56
CA GLU A 41 -15.53 6.97 20.24
C GLU A 41 -15.16 8.02 19.18
N ASN A 42 -15.82 9.18 19.19
CA ASN A 42 -15.48 10.30 18.30
C ASN A 42 -14.11 10.92 18.61
N LEU A 43 -13.72 11.02 19.89
CA LEU A 43 -12.39 11.50 20.29
C LEU A 43 -11.29 10.49 19.93
N GLN A 44 -11.54 9.19 20.09
CA GLN A 44 -10.62 8.12 19.69
C GLN A 44 -10.50 8.01 18.16
N GLY A 45 -11.61 8.09 17.44
CA GLY A 45 -11.64 8.11 15.97
C GLY A 45 -10.94 9.35 15.39
N GLY A 46 -11.14 10.52 16.00
CA GLY A 46 -10.41 11.74 15.65
C GLY A 46 -8.90 11.64 15.91
N GLY A 47 -8.52 10.96 16.99
CA GLY A 47 -7.13 10.68 17.34
C GLY A 47 -6.43 9.77 16.32
N GLU A 48 -7.07 8.70 15.88
CA GLU A 48 -6.51 7.79 14.87
C GLU A 48 -6.44 8.47 13.48
N LEU A 49 -7.50 9.17 13.05
CA LEU A 49 -7.49 9.92 11.78
C LEU A 49 -6.34 10.94 11.71
N ARG A 50 -6.00 11.58 12.85
CA ARG A 50 -4.86 12.49 12.96
C ARG A 50 -3.54 11.80 12.58
N TYR A 51 -3.33 10.54 12.95
CA TYR A 51 -2.09 9.84 12.63
C TYR A 51 -2.02 9.39 11.17
N TYR A 52 -3.12 8.96 10.55
CA TYR A 52 -3.16 8.70 9.11
C TYR A 52 -2.82 9.96 8.30
N ARG A 53 -3.40 11.11 8.68
CA ARG A 53 -3.06 12.41 8.08
C ARG A 53 -1.59 12.76 8.31
N LYS A 54 -1.08 12.56 9.54
CA LYS A 54 0.32 12.81 9.87
C LYS A 54 1.26 11.97 9.02
N ALA A 55 0.98 10.68 8.82
CA ALA A 55 1.78 9.79 7.96
C ALA A 55 1.82 10.29 6.51
N LEU A 56 0.65 10.57 5.93
CA LEU A 56 0.56 11.10 4.56
C LEU A 56 1.32 12.42 4.42
N LEU A 57 1.07 13.38 5.31
CA LEU A 57 1.71 14.69 5.28
C LEU A 57 3.21 14.60 5.51
N SER A 58 3.70 13.72 6.39
CA SER A 58 5.14 13.54 6.57
C SER A 58 5.82 13.03 5.31
N GLY A 59 5.19 12.09 4.59
CA GLY A 59 5.73 11.60 3.32
C GLY A 59 5.70 12.66 2.23
N LEU A 60 4.61 13.44 2.14
CA LEU A 60 4.47 14.54 1.20
C LEU A 60 5.47 15.67 1.46
N ILE A 61 5.64 16.09 2.72
CA ILE A 61 6.57 17.16 3.08
C ILE A 61 8.00 16.71 2.81
N LEU A 62 8.37 15.50 3.22
CA LEU A 62 9.72 15.00 3.01
C LEU A 62 10.04 14.87 1.51
N SER A 63 9.14 14.28 0.73
CA SER A 63 9.33 14.20 -0.72
C SER A 63 9.35 15.58 -1.38
N LEU A 64 8.49 16.52 -0.97
CA LEU A 64 8.54 17.90 -1.45
C LEU A 64 9.91 18.54 -1.18
N LEU A 65 10.47 18.38 0.02
CA LEU A 65 11.80 18.91 0.33
C LEU A 65 12.90 18.33 -0.57
N PHE A 66 12.79 17.05 -0.97
CA PHE A 66 13.72 16.42 -1.89
C PHE A 66 13.53 16.85 -3.34
N PHE A 67 12.29 16.85 -3.86
CA PHE A 67 12.01 17.04 -5.28
C PHE A 67 11.84 18.51 -5.68
N LEU A 68 11.31 19.36 -4.80
CA LEU A 68 10.97 20.76 -5.12
C LEU A 68 12.17 21.59 -5.59
N PRO A 69 13.38 21.49 -4.98
CA PRO A 69 14.52 22.27 -5.44
C PRO A 69 14.88 21.99 -6.90
N PHE A 70 14.84 20.72 -7.32
CA PHE A 70 15.13 20.32 -8.69
C PHE A 70 14.03 20.76 -9.66
N ILE A 71 12.76 20.62 -9.25
CA ILE A 71 11.62 21.09 -10.04
C ILE A 71 11.71 22.60 -10.29
N LEU A 72 12.07 23.39 -9.28
CA LEU A 72 12.21 24.85 -9.43
C LEU A 72 13.42 25.23 -10.29
N PHE A 73 14.54 24.53 -10.12
CA PHE A 73 15.75 24.77 -10.90
C PHE A 73 15.53 24.54 -12.41
N ASP A 74 14.80 23.47 -12.75
CA ASP A 74 14.49 23.10 -14.13
C ASP A 74 13.15 23.67 -14.62
N ASN A 75 12.75 24.88 -14.17
CA ASN A 75 11.56 25.61 -14.65
C ASN A 75 10.23 24.81 -14.60
N GLY A 76 10.05 24.01 -13.55
CA GLY A 76 8.86 23.21 -13.33
C GLY A 76 8.93 21.78 -13.87
N TYR A 77 10.05 21.35 -14.45
CA TYR A 77 10.27 19.97 -14.87
C TYR A 77 11.03 19.20 -13.79
N PHE A 78 10.68 17.94 -13.56
CA PHE A 78 11.56 17.04 -12.80
C PHE A 78 12.36 16.21 -13.80
N LEU A 79 13.66 16.53 -13.94
CA LEU A 79 14.56 15.83 -14.85
C LEU A 79 15.39 14.80 -14.08
N PHE A 80 15.48 13.59 -14.64
CA PHE A 80 16.35 12.55 -14.12
C PHE A 80 17.05 11.83 -15.29
N TYR A 81 18.38 11.74 -15.21
CA TYR A 81 19.19 11.21 -16.30
C TYR A 81 18.89 9.74 -16.59
N GLY A 82 18.95 9.34 -17.87
CA GLY A 82 18.63 7.99 -18.34
C GLY A 82 17.19 7.85 -18.83
N ASP A 83 16.66 6.62 -18.75
CA ASP A 83 15.37 6.22 -19.34
C ASP A 83 14.18 7.07 -18.88
N TYR A 84 14.27 7.70 -17.71
CA TYR A 84 13.20 8.56 -17.21
C TYR A 84 12.87 9.71 -18.18
N ASN A 85 13.87 10.50 -18.57
CA ASN A 85 13.66 11.65 -19.46
C ASN A 85 13.37 11.23 -20.91
N VAL A 86 14.06 10.19 -21.39
CA VAL A 86 14.02 9.81 -22.82
C VAL A 86 12.91 8.81 -23.16
N GLN A 87 12.34 8.13 -22.17
CA GLN A 87 11.33 7.10 -22.38
C GLN A 87 10.10 7.29 -21.48
N GLN A 88 10.28 7.38 -20.17
CA GLN A 88 9.15 7.41 -19.23
C GLN A 88 8.24 8.64 -19.42
N VAL A 89 8.82 9.84 -19.57
CA VAL A 89 8.06 11.07 -19.82
C VAL A 89 7.36 11.04 -21.18
N PRO A 90 8.04 10.73 -22.32
CA PRO A 90 7.39 10.57 -23.62
C PRO A 90 6.28 9.53 -23.62
N PHE A 91 6.48 8.37 -22.97
CA PHE A 91 5.44 7.34 -22.87
C PHE A 91 4.21 7.83 -22.11
N TYR A 92 4.41 8.57 -21.02
CA TYR A 92 3.31 9.18 -20.28
C TYR A 92 2.50 10.13 -21.15
N GLN A 93 3.16 11.01 -21.89
CA GLN A 93 2.49 11.99 -22.74
C GLN A 93 1.80 11.33 -23.95
N MET A 94 2.48 10.40 -24.62
CA MET A 94 1.91 9.66 -25.74
C MET A 94 0.69 8.83 -25.32
N CYS A 95 0.75 8.16 -24.17
CA CYS A 95 -0.39 7.40 -23.66
C CYS A 95 -1.53 8.30 -23.21
N HIS A 96 -1.22 9.45 -22.59
CA HIS A 96 -2.19 10.46 -22.25
C HIS A 96 -2.95 10.96 -23.49
N ASP A 97 -2.24 11.26 -24.57
CA ASP A 97 -2.82 11.71 -25.84
C ASP A 97 -3.66 10.63 -26.51
N ALA A 98 -3.17 9.38 -26.52
CA ALA A 98 -3.90 8.23 -27.04
C ALA A 98 -5.22 8.00 -26.28
N VAL A 99 -5.19 8.06 -24.95
CA VAL A 99 -6.38 7.91 -24.11
C VAL A 99 -7.38 9.04 -24.36
N ARG A 100 -6.92 10.30 -24.39
CA ARG A 100 -7.76 11.48 -24.62
C ARG A 100 -8.37 11.52 -26.02
N SER A 101 -7.68 11.00 -27.03
CA SER A 101 -8.14 10.96 -28.42
C SER A 101 -8.99 9.73 -28.75
N GLY A 102 -9.10 8.75 -27.86
CA GLY A 102 -9.83 7.50 -28.12
C GLY A 102 -9.06 6.48 -28.95
N ASN A 103 -7.76 6.70 -29.20
CA ASN A 103 -6.89 5.81 -29.97
C ASN A 103 -6.26 4.68 -29.12
N TRP A 104 -7.08 3.71 -28.68
CA TRP A 104 -6.66 2.67 -27.71
C TRP A 104 -6.19 1.37 -28.38
N GLY A 105 -6.14 1.33 -29.72
CA GLY A 105 -5.84 0.14 -30.50
C GLY A 105 -4.36 -0.01 -30.85
N TRP A 106 -4.03 0.24 -32.11
CA TRP A 106 -2.67 0.16 -32.63
C TRP A 106 -1.97 1.51 -32.50
N SER A 107 -0.76 1.50 -31.91
CA SER A 107 0.13 2.65 -31.85
C SER A 107 1.13 2.57 -33.01
N PRO A 108 1.09 3.48 -34.00
CA PRO A 108 2.10 3.55 -35.06
C PRO A 108 3.39 4.26 -34.61
N THR A 109 3.38 4.88 -33.43
CA THR A 109 4.48 5.71 -32.91
C THR A 109 5.49 4.94 -32.06
N THR A 110 5.26 3.63 -31.87
CA THR A 110 6.09 2.76 -31.03
C THR A 110 6.78 1.73 -31.91
N ASP A 111 8.10 1.80 -32.04
CA ASP A 111 8.89 0.91 -32.91
C ASP A 111 8.32 0.79 -34.34
N LEU A 112 8.06 -0.43 -34.83
CA LEU A 112 7.38 -0.72 -36.11
C LEU A 112 5.84 -0.74 -35.97
N GLY A 113 5.35 -0.37 -34.79
CA GLY A 113 3.98 -0.37 -34.35
C GLY A 113 3.73 -1.39 -33.25
N ALA A 114 2.81 -1.05 -32.32
CA ALA A 114 2.56 -1.83 -31.12
C ALA A 114 1.08 -1.86 -30.73
N ASN A 115 0.65 -2.92 -30.03
CA ASN A 115 -0.66 -2.94 -29.38
C ASN A 115 -0.64 -2.05 -28.13
N PHE A 116 -1.43 -0.99 -28.12
CA PHE A 116 -1.40 0.02 -27.06
C PHE A 116 -1.65 -0.57 -25.67
N ILE A 117 -2.70 -1.39 -25.51
CA ILE A 117 -3.07 -1.96 -24.21
C ILE A 117 -1.98 -2.92 -23.71
N GLY A 118 -1.55 -3.86 -24.56
CA GLY A 118 -0.54 -4.85 -24.20
C GLY A 118 0.81 -4.22 -23.88
N SER A 119 1.19 -3.17 -24.61
CA SER A 119 2.49 -2.51 -24.43
C SER A 119 2.52 -1.56 -23.23
N TYR A 120 1.42 -0.87 -22.91
CA TYR A 120 1.42 0.21 -21.90
C TYR A 120 0.72 -0.11 -20.58
N THR A 121 0.11 -1.30 -20.44
CA THR A 121 -0.43 -1.78 -19.15
C THR A 121 0.64 -2.01 -18.10
N PHE A 122 1.83 -2.47 -18.50
CA PHE A 122 2.99 -2.58 -17.59
C PHE A 122 3.46 -1.21 -17.05
N TYR A 123 3.40 -0.18 -17.90
CA TYR A 123 3.95 1.14 -17.58
C TYR A 123 2.97 2.05 -16.83
N LEU A 124 1.71 2.11 -17.25
CA LEU A 124 0.85 3.21 -16.77
C LEU A 124 -0.66 2.98 -16.85
N LEU A 125 -1.19 2.13 -17.75
CA LEU A 125 -2.66 2.09 -17.95
C LEU A 125 -3.42 1.59 -16.71
N GLY A 126 -2.81 0.68 -15.93
CA GLY A 126 -3.36 0.25 -14.65
C GLY A 126 -3.09 1.20 -13.48
N SER A 127 -2.24 2.21 -13.65
CA SER A 127 -1.80 3.11 -12.58
C SER A 127 -2.84 4.18 -12.29
N PRO A 128 -3.39 4.27 -11.06
CA PRO A 128 -4.33 5.35 -10.73
C PRO A 128 -3.67 6.73 -10.81
N PHE A 129 -2.34 6.81 -10.67
CA PHE A 129 -1.59 8.07 -10.79
C PHE A 129 -1.54 8.58 -12.22
N PHE A 130 -1.47 7.68 -13.21
CA PHE A 130 -1.56 8.06 -14.62
C PHE A 130 -2.90 8.71 -14.94
N TRP A 131 -4.00 8.14 -14.43
CA TRP A 131 -5.35 8.66 -14.66
C TRP A 131 -5.56 10.07 -14.09
N LEU A 132 -4.80 10.47 -13.07
CA LEU A 132 -4.80 11.85 -12.56
C LEU A 132 -4.28 12.87 -13.58
N THR A 133 -3.56 12.44 -14.61
CA THR A 133 -3.09 13.34 -15.68
C THR A 133 -4.19 13.71 -16.66
N ILE A 134 -5.18 12.83 -16.88
CA ILE A 134 -6.17 12.97 -17.97
C ILE A 134 -6.94 14.29 -17.97
N PRO A 135 -7.34 14.88 -16.84
CA PRO A 135 -8.01 16.19 -16.83
C PRO A 135 -7.17 17.34 -17.41
N PHE A 136 -5.83 17.21 -17.42
CA PHE A 136 -4.91 18.26 -17.84
C PHE A 136 -4.60 18.19 -19.35
N PRO A 137 -4.23 19.31 -20.00
CA PRO A 137 -3.76 19.28 -21.39
C PRO A 137 -2.40 18.57 -21.51
N SER A 138 -2.12 18.00 -22.68
CA SER A 138 -0.91 17.21 -22.97
C SER A 138 0.40 17.89 -22.55
N TRP A 139 0.55 19.19 -22.82
CA TRP A 139 1.77 19.94 -22.49
C TRP A 139 2.06 20.00 -20.98
N MET A 140 1.07 19.78 -20.11
CA MET A 140 1.26 19.74 -18.67
C MET A 140 1.80 18.39 -18.17
N VAL A 141 1.71 17.32 -18.96
CA VAL A 141 2.11 15.97 -18.51
C VAL A 141 3.55 15.92 -18.00
N PRO A 142 4.56 16.48 -18.70
CA PRO A 142 5.93 16.50 -18.17
C PRO A 142 6.06 17.25 -16.83
N HIS A 143 5.28 18.31 -16.63
CA HIS A 143 5.26 19.07 -15.37
C HIS A 143 4.58 18.31 -14.22
N LEU A 144 3.67 17.38 -14.52
CA LEU A 144 2.99 16.56 -13.51
C LEU A 144 3.86 15.42 -12.98
N MET A 145 4.93 15.05 -13.69
CA MET A 145 5.76 13.90 -13.33
C MET A 145 6.39 14.02 -11.93
N GLY A 146 6.95 15.19 -11.59
CA GLY A 146 7.48 15.47 -10.25
C GLY A 146 6.40 15.47 -9.15
N PRO A 147 5.32 16.25 -9.29
CA PRO A 147 4.18 16.21 -8.37
C PRO A 147 3.57 14.82 -8.16
N LEU A 148 3.47 14.00 -9.21
CA LEU A 148 2.98 12.62 -9.10
C LEU A 148 3.94 11.73 -8.31
N LEU A 149 5.26 11.90 -8.47
CA LEU A 149 6.24 11.21 -7.62
C LEU A 149 6.08 11.60 -6.15
N ILE A 150 6.01 12.91 -5.84
CA ILE A 150 5.74 13.41 -4.48
C ILE A 150 4.49 12.74 -3.89
N LEU A 151 3.40 12.70 -4.67
CA LEU A 151 2.15 12.06 -4.26
C LEU A 151 2.34 10.56 -4.01
N LYS A 152 3.06 9.84 -4.88
CA LYS A 152 3.38 8.42 -4.72
C LYS A 152 4.16 8.15 -3.42
N PHE A 153 5.17 8.94 -3.08
CA PHE A 153 5.89 8.82 -1.80
C PHE A 153 4.99 9.09 -0.59
N GLY A 154 4.11 10.09 -0.67
CA GLY A 154 3.08 10.33 0.33
C GLY A 154 2.15 9.13 0.52
N CYS A 155 1.62 8.58 -0.58
CA CYS A 155 0.77 7.40 -0.57
C CYS A 155 1.50 6.17 -0.03
N ALA A 156 2.76 5.92 -0.43
CA ALA A 156 3.56 4.81 0.07
C ALA A 156 3.81 4.91 1.58
N THR A 157 4.01 6.12 2.09
CA THR A 157 4.11 6.36 3.54
C THR A 157 2.78 6.07 4.23
N LEU A 158 1.65 6.49 3.65
CA LEU A 158 0.33 6.21 4.23
C LEU A 158 0.00 4.71 4.23
N THR A 159 0.23 4.00 3.12
CA THR A 159 -0.13 2.58 2.99
C THR A 159 0.75 1.69 3.87
N SER A 160 2.05 1.98 3.95
CA SER A 160 2.95 1.29 4.88
C SER A 160 2.61 1.60 6.34
N TYR A 161 2.18 2.82 6.66
CA TYR A 161 1.66 3.14 7.99
C TYR A 161 0.42 2.32 8.33
N ILE A 162 -0.56 2.20 7.42
CA ILE A 162 -1.78 1.39 7.60
C ILE A 162 -1.41 -0.05 7.99
N TRP A 163 -0.42 -0.62 7.32
CA TRP A 163 0.07 -1.96 7.62
C TRP A 163 0.83 -2.04 8.97
N LEU A 164 1.83 -1.18 9.17
CA LEU A 164 2.70 -1.20 10.35
C LEU A 164 1.98 -0.86 11.66
N ARG A 165 0.95 0.00 11.59
CA ARG A 165 0.18 0.44 12.76
C ARG A 165 -0.36 -0.72 13.59
N ARG A 166 -0.62 -1.87 12.97
CA ARG A 166 -1.09 -3.10 13.63
C ARG A 166 -0.09 -3.70 14.61
N TYR A 167 1.22 -3.55 14.35
CA TYR A 167 2.26 -4.25 15.12
C TYR A 167 2.96 -3.37 16.15
N VAL A 168 2.67 -2.06 16.14
CA VAL A 168 3.35 -1.08 16.96
C VAL A 168 2.39 -0.46 17.96
N ARG A 169 2.80 -0.41 19.24
CA ARG A 169 1.98 0.19 20.31
C ARG A 169 1.83 1.70 20.15
N HIS A 170 2.92 2.39 19.83
CA HIS A 170 2.95 3.84 19.65
C HIS A 170 2.82 4.21 18.17
N PRO A 171 1.76 4.94 17.77
CA PRO A 171 1.53 5.31 16.37
C PRO A 171 2.69 6.07 15.74
N ASP A 172 3.40 6.89 16.51
CA ASP A 172 4.54 7.67 15.99
C ASP A 172 5.69 6.78 15.49
N TYR A 173 5.95 5.63 16.14
CA TYR A 173 6.97 4.69 15.66
C TYR A 173 6.54 3.97 14.38
N ALA A 174 5.23 3.74 14.18
CA ALA A 174 4.74 3.22 12.90
C ALA A 174 4.93 4.24 11.77
N ILE A 175 4.83 5.55 12.06
CA ILE A 175 5.12 6.60 11.07
C ILE A 175 6.61 6.59 10.70
N VAL A 176 7.51 6.44 11.67
CA VAL A 176 8.95 6.33 11.39
C VAL A 176 9.23 5.11 10.51
N GLY A 177 8.67 3.94 10.83
CA GLY A 177 8.81 2.75 10.00
C GLY A 177 8.24 2.92 8.59
N ALA A 178 7.12 3.63 8.45
CA ALA A 178 6.49 3.93 7.17
C ALA A 178 7.36 4.86 6.29
N LEU A 179 7.99 5.87 6.90
CA LEU A 179 8.96 6.72 6.21
C LEU A 179 10.19 5.93 5.78
N LEU A 180 10.72 5.04 6.63
CA LEU A 180 11.84 4.17 6.26
C LEU A 180 11.50 3.23 5.09
N TYR A 181 10.25 2.74 5.03
CA TYR A 181 9.78 1.95 3.90
C TYR A 181 9.69 2.78 2.61
N ALA A 182 8.97 3.90 2.67
CA ALA A 182 8.71 4.76 1.51
C ALA A 182 10.00 5.39 0.96
N PHE A 183 10.95 5.75 1.83
CA PHE A 183 12.24 6.34 1.46
C PHE A 183 13.39 5.32 1.57
N SER A 184 13.08 4.03 1.42
CA SER A 184 14.11 2.99 1.37
C SER A 184 15.03 3.18 0.15
N GLY A 185 16.25 2.63 0.22
CA GLY A 185 17.20 2.69 -0.89
C GLY A 185 16.64 2.15 -2.20
N PHE A 186 15.78 1.12 -2.14
CA PHE A 186 15.08 0.61 -3.32
C PHE A 186 14.14 1.65 -3.94
N SER A 187 13.33 2.36 -3.13
CA SER A 187 12.42 3.39 -3.66
C SER A 187 13.20 4.56 -4.24
N ILE A 188 14.18 5.09 -3.50
CA ILE A 188 14.97 6.24 -3.95
C ILE A 188 15.77 5.91 -5.21
N TYR A 189 16.43 4.76 -5.25
CA TYR A 189 17.22 4.36 -6.41
C TYR A 189 16.36 4.23 -7.67
N ASN A 190 15.17 3.63 -7.56
CA ASN A 190 14.31 3.35 -8.72
C ASN A 190 13.35 4.49 -9.06
N ILE A 191 13.62 5.74 -8.66
CA ILE A 191 12.79 6.91 -9.05
C ILE A 191 12.66 7.04 -10.58
N PHE A 192 13.72 6.68 -11.30
CA PHE A 192 13.74 6.70 -12.76
C PHE A 192 12.81 5.67 -13.42
N PHE A 193 12.42 4.63 -12.68
CA PHE A 193 11.32 3.74 -13.05
C PHE A 193 10.05 4.20 -12.33
N ASN A 194 9.42 5.25 -12.88
CA ASN A 194 8.23 5.87 -12.27
C ASN A 194 7.14 4.83 -11.93
N HIS A 195 6.97 3.83 -12.80
CA HIS A 195 5.97 2.77 -12.73
C HIS A 195 6.26 1.67 -11.67
N PHE A 196 7.46 1.66 -11.07
CA PHE A 196 7.80 0.74 -9.97
C PHE A 196 7.21 1.25 -8.64
N HIS A 197 7.05 2.57 -8.50
CA HIS A 197 6.54 3.18 -7.27
C HIS A 197 5.07 2.83 -7.02
N GLU A 198 4.34 2.46 -8.05
CA GLU A 198 3.02 1.84 -7.98
C GLU A 198 3.05 0.60 -7.09
N ALA A 199 3.97 -0.32 -7.37
CA ALA A 199 4.11 -1.54 -6.58
C ALA A 199 4.48 -1.24 -5.13
N ILE A 200 5.33 -0.22 -4.90
CA ILE A 200 5.73 0.23 -3.55
C ILE A 200 4.54 0.81 -2.79
N VAL A 201 3.67 1.57 -3.46
CA VAL A 201 2.46 2.14 -2.83
C VAL A 201 1.49 1.02 -2.42
N PHE A 202 1.23 0.05 -3.30
CA PHE A 202 0.16 -0.93 -3.06
C PHE A 202 0.60 -2.16 -2.27
N PHE A 203 1.89 -2.53 -2.25
CA PHE A 203 2.36 -3.74 -1.58
C PHE A 203 2.02 -3.79 -0.07
N PRO A 204 2.16 -2.71 0.72
CA PRO A 204 1.77 -2.76 2.13
C PRO A 204 0.27 -3.00 2.32
N LEU A 205 -0.58 -2.51 1.41
CA LEU A 205 -2.02 -2.79 1.46
C LEU A 205 -2.31 -4.25 1.13
N LEU A 206 -1.55 -4.88 0.24
CA LEU A 206 -1.65 -6.31 -0.03
C LEU A 206 -1.35 -7.12 1.24
N LEU A 207 -0.25 -6.81 1.93
CA LEU A 207 0.09 -7.44 3.22
C LEU A 207 -1.01 -7.19 4.25
N TRP A 208 -1.48 -5.95 4.40
CA TRP A 208 -2.55 -5.60 5.32
C TRP A 208 -3.86 -6.35 5.01
N SER A 209 -4.20 -6.51 3.73
CA SER A 209 -5.44 -7.16 3.28
C SER A 209 -5.43 -8.68 3.50
N LEU A 210 -4.28 -9.34 3.30
CA LEU A 210 -4.09 -10.74 3.71
C LEU A 210 -4.36 -10.86 5.20
N ASP A 211 -3.78 -9.94 5.97
CA ASP A 211 -3.80 -9.97 7.41
C ASP A 211 -5.24 -9.68 7.93
N GLU A 212 -6.01 -8.80 7.25
CA GLU A 212 -7.47 -8.66 7.45
C GLU A 212 -8.27 -9.92 7.09
N TYR A 213 -7.87 -10.64 6.03
CA TYR A 213 -8.48 -11.93 5.72
C TYR A 213 -8.23 -12.95 6.83
N MET A 214 -6.98 -13.05 7.32
CA MET A 214 -6.61 -14.01 8.35
C MET A 214 -7.29 -13.72 9.69
N TYR A 215 -7.36 -12.46 10.12
CA TYR A 215 -7.93 -12.08 11.41
C TYR A 215 -9.46 -11.93 11.40
N HIS A 216 -10.02 -11.40 10.32
CA HIS A 216 -11.42 -10.96 10.27
C HIS A 216 -12.23 -11.63 9.14
N ARG A 217 -11.64 -12.60 8.43
CA ARG A 217 -12.29 -13.36 7.34
C ARG A 217 -12.83 -12.47 6.20
N ARG A 218 -12.23 -11.29 6.02
CA ARG A 218 -12.57 -10.33 4.95
C ARG A 218 -11.99 -10.74 3.59
N ARG A 219 -12.42 -11.89 3.06
CA ARG A 219 -11.96 -12.48 1.79
C ARG A 219 -12.04 -11.52 0.61
N VAL A 220 -13.14 -10.77 0.52
CA VAL A 220 -13.39 -9.83 -0.59
C VAL A 220 -12.35 -8.71 -0.60
N VAL A 221 -11.96 -8.19 0.56
CA VAL A 221 -10.94 -7.12 0.65
C VAL A 221 -9.60 -7.61 0.13
N PHE A 222 -9.21 -8.83 0.49
CA PHE A 222 -7.99 -9.46 -0.01
C PHE A 222 -8.05 -9.71 -1.52
N ALA A 223 -9.13 -10.31 -2.02
CA ALA A 223 -9.30 -10.57 -3.45
C ALA A 223 -9.27 -9.28 -4.30
N VAL A 224 -9.91 -8.22 -3.82
CA VAL A 224 -9.87 -6.90 -4.47
C VAL A 224 -8.45 -6.34 -4.46
N MET A 225 -7.72 -6.43 -3.35
CA MET A 225 -6.34 -5.93 -3.30
C MET A 225 -5.39 -6.71 -4.20
N VAL A 226 -5.56 -8.04 -4.30
CA VAL A 226 -4.85 -8.88 -5.27
C VAL A 226 -5.11 -8.42 -6.70
N PHE A 227 -6.39 -8.20 -7.05
CA PHE A 227 -6.77 -7.68 -8.36
C PHE A 227 -6.16 -6.30 -8.64
N VAL A 228 -6.19 -5.38 -7.67
CA VAL A 228 -5.59 -4.05 -7.78
C VAL A 228 -4.09 -4.15 -8.02
N CYS A 229 -3.35 -4.92 -7.20
CA CYS A 229 -1.90 -5.08 -7.36
C CYS A 229 -1.54 -5.67 -8.73
N CYS A 230 -2.27 -6.70 -9.18
CA CYS A 230 -2.08 -7.32 -10.49
C CYS A 230 -2.34 -6.34 -11.64
N THR A 231 -3.41 -5.55 -11.55
CA THR A 231 -3.79 -4.57 -12.59
C THR A 231 -2.80 -3.41 -12.65
N VAL A 232 -2.39 -2.91 -11.49
CA VAL A 232 -1.52 -1.75 -11.38
C VAL A 232 -0.11 -2.05 -11.93
N ASN A 233 0.44 -3.22 -11.61
CA ASN A 233 1.71 -3.67 -12.17
C ASN A 233 1.86 -5.20 -12.07
N TYR A 234 1.52 -5.92 -13.15
CA TYR A 234 1.54 -7.38 -13.16
C TYR A 234 2.96 -7.98 -13.00
N TYR A 235 4.00 -7.26 -13.44
CA TYR A 235 5.38 -7.74 -13.35
C TYR A 235 5.85 -7.74 -11.90
N PHE A 236 5.68 -6.62 -11.18
CA PHE A 236 5.97 -6.56 -9.75
C PHE A 236 5.05 -7.42 -8.93
N PHE A 237 3.80 -7.60 -9.36
CA PHE A 237 2.84 -8.46 -8.67
C PHE A 237 3.36 -9.89 -8.50
N ALA A 238 4.06 -10.46 -9.49
CA ALA A 238 4.69 -11.77 -9.34
C ALA A 238 5.68 -11.81 -8.16
N GLY A 239 6.53 -10.79 -8.03
CA GLY A 239 7.43 -10.65 -6.88
C GLY A 239 6.68 -10.42 -5.55
N GLN A 240 5.64 -9.57 -5.57
CA GLN A 240 4.80 -9.33 -4.39
C GLN A 240 4.13 -10.61 -3.89
N VAL A 241 3.67 -11.50 -4.78
CA VAL A 241 3.11 -12.80 -4.41
C VAL A 241 4.14 -13.67 -3.69
N VAL A 242 5.37 -13.73 -4.19
CA VAL A 242 6.45 -14.47 -3.52
C VAL A 242 6.68 -13.93 -2.10
N PHE A 243 6.79 -12.62 -1.94
CA PHE A 243 6.94 -12.01 -0.61
C PHE A 243 5.70 -12.19 0.28
N LEU A 244 4.50 -12.17 -0.30
CA LEU A 244 3.25 -12.42 0.41
C LEU A 244 3.19 -13.85 0.97
N LEU A 245 3.62 -14.84 0.18
CA LEU A 245 3.72 -16.24 0.62
C LEU A 245 4.76 -16.41 1.72
N LEU A 246 5.95 -15.81 1.56
CA LEU A 246 6.98 -15.81 2.61
C LEU A 246 6.47 -15.19 3.91
N TYR A 247 5.82 -14.03 3.80
CA TYR A 247 5.19 -13.35 4.92
C TYR A 247 4.13 -14.23 5.59
N TRP A 248 3.25 -14.87 4.80
CA TRP A 248 2.24 -15.80 5.31
C TRP A 248 2.86 -16.99 6.05
N ILE A 249 3.90 -17.63 5.49
CA ILE A 249 4.61 -18.76 6.11
C ILE A 249 5.20 -18.33 7.46
N ILE A 250 5.93 -17.20 7.50
CA ILE A 250 6.59 -16.72 8.72
C ILE A 250 5.54 -16.41 9.81
N ARG A 251 4.42 -15.80 9.43
CA ARG A 251 3.32 -15.45 10.36
C ARG A 251 2.62 -16.70 10.90
N MET A 252 2.42 -17.71 10.06
CA MET A 252 1.92 -19.03 10.47
C MET A 252 2.87 -19.70 11.47
N LEU A 253 4.17 -19.76 11.17
CA LEU A 253 5.17 -20.38 12.03
C LEU A 253 5.34 -19.64 13.37
N SER A 254 5.09 -18.32 13.37
CA SER A 254 5.10 -17.49 14.57
C SER A 254 3.85 -17.66 15.44
N GLY A 255 2.89 -18.53 15.05
CA GLY A 255 1.64 -18.74 15.77
C GLY A 255 0.70 -17.53 15.76
N SER A 256 0.80 -16.68 14.72
CA SER A 256 -0.03 -15.47 14.62
C SER A 256 -1.49 -15.76 14.28
N TRP A 257 -1.76 -16.91 13.65
CA TRP A 257 -3.08 -17.29 13.14
C TRP A 257 -3.37 -18.79 13.39
N ASP A 258 -4.61 -19.08 13.75
CA ASP A 258 -5.14 -20.45 13.79
C ASP A 258 -5.95 -20.72 12.51
N ILE A 259 -5.43 -21.58 11.62
CA ILE A 259 -6.09 -21.95 10.37
C ILE A 259 -6.76 -23.32 10.53
N SER A 260 -8.07 -23.40 10.24
CA SER A 260 -8.75 -24.69 10.08
C SER A 260 -8.52 -25.26 8.67
N LEU A 261 -8.60 -26.58 8.49
CA LEU A 261 -8.49 -27.23 7.17
C LEU A 261 -9.46 -26.65 6.12
N ARG A 262 -10.65 -26.22 6.55
CA ARG A 262 -11.62 -25.55 5.66
C ARG A 262 -11.16 -24.15 5.24
N ASP A 263 -10.49 -23.43 6.13
CA ASP A 263 -9.95 -22.12 5.81
C ASP A 263 -8.78 -22.21 4.83
N PHE A 264 -7.96 -23.27 4.94
CA PHE A 264 -6.89 -23.55 4.00
C PHE A 264 -7.41 -23.87 2.59
N LEU A 265 -8.50 -24.64 2.49
CA LEU A 265 -9.10 -25.00 1.20
C LEU A 265 -9.91 -23.87 0.54
N LEU A 266 -10.29 -22.84 1.30
CA LEU A 266 -11.04 -21.67 0.83
C LEU A 266 -10.16 -20.43 0.65
N MET A 267 -8.85 -20.59 0.79
CA MET A 267 -7.80 -19.57 0.62
C MET A 267 -7.34 -19.54 -0.83
#